data_AF-A0A9Q1KD58-F1
#
_entry.id   AF-A0A9Q1KD58-F1
#
_cell.length_a   1.000
_cell.length_b   1.000
_cell.length_c   1.000
_cell.angle_alpha   90.00
_cell.angle_beta   90.00
_cell.angle_gamma   90.00
#
_symmetry.space_group_name_H-M   'P 1'
#
loop_
_entity.id
_entity.type
_entity.pdbx_description
1 polymer ?
#
loop_
_entity_poly.entity_id
_entity_poly.type
_entity_poly.pdbx_seq_one_letter_code
_entity_poly.pdbx_strand_id
1 'polypeptide(L)'
;MGVGNEVSFKETFYVSHGNPAMLADESFIARNFLLGWKKNVFPIKPKSILVVSAHWETDVPCVSAGEHPDVIYDFSDVPDCMFQQMKYPAPGSSKLAKRVQELLIAGGFKTASLDENRGFDHSSWVPLSLMYPEADIPVCQLSVQPHLSASHHFDVGRALAPLKEEGVLFIGSGGAVHPSDDTPHWFDGVAPWAAEFDQWLEDALINGR
;
A
#
# COMPACT_ATOMS: atom_id res chain seq x y z
N MET A 1 -19.68 -25.07 19.00
CA MET A 1 -19.48 -23.66 18.58
C MET A 1 -18.00 -23.40 18.69
N GLY A 2 -17.28 -23.44 17.57
CA GLY A 2 -15.84 -23.22 17.57
C GLY A 2 -15.55 -21.76 17.88
N VAL A 3 -14.75 -21.51 18.91
CA VAL A 3 -14.12 -20.20 19.14
C VAL A 3 -13.24 -19.97 17.90
N GLY A 4 -13.72 -19.15 16.96
CA GLY A 4 -12.90 -18.75 15.82
C GLY A 4 -11.72 -17.99 16.40
N ASN A 5 -10.50 -18.53 16.24
CA ASN A 5 -9.29 -17.82 16.62
C ASN A 5 -9.35 -16.43 15.99
N GLU A 6 -9.43 -15.39 16.82
CA GLU A 6 -9.31 -14.02 16.35
C GLU A 6 -7.92 -13.90 15.72
N VAL A 7 -7.90 -13.76 14.39
CA VAL A 7 -6.68 -13.46 13.65
C VAL A 7 -6.23 -12.08 14.10
N SER A 8 -5.23 -12.06 14.99
CA SER A 8 -4.65 -10.86 15.55
C SER A 8 -3.15 -10.88 15.31
N PHE A 9 -2.66 -9.83 14.67
CA PHE A 9 -1.26 -9.58 14.38
C PHE A 9 -1.04 -8.07 14.52
N LYS A 10 0.21 -7.65 14.73
CA LYS A 10 0.55 -6.24 15.01
C LYS A 10 1.42 -5.61 13.93
N GLU A 11 1.92 -6.45 13.04
CA GLU A 11 2.79 -6.13 11.92
C GLU A 11 2.09 -5.21 10.93
N THR A 12 2.85 -4.24 10.45
CA THR A 12 2.47 -3.31 9.38
C THR A 12 3.67 -3.20 8.47
N PHE A 13 3.44 -3.15 7.16
CA PHE A 13 4.53 -3.20 6.20
C PHE A 13 4.56 -1.93 5.36
N TYR A 14 5.76 -1.45 5.06
CA TYR A 14 6.00 -0.50 3.99
C TYR A 14 6.64 -1.24 2.83
N VAL A 15 6.10 -1.09 1.62
CA VAL A 15 6.52 -1.83 0.43
C VAL A 15 6.81 -0.83 -0.68
N SER A 16 8.00 -0.97 -1.28
CA SER A 16 8.28 -0.29 -2.53
C SER A 16 7.48 -0.95 -3.65
N HIS A 17 6.46 -0.28 -4.19
CA HIS A 17 5.60 -0.90 -5.21
C HIS A 17 6.32 -1.16 -6.52
N GLY A 18 7.39 -0.41 -6.81
CA GLY A 18 8.28 -0.62 -7.93
C GLY A 18 7.62 -0.46 -9.30
N ASN A 19 8.36 -0.84 -10.35
CA ASN A 19 7.87 -0.76 -11.71
C ASN A 19 6.85 -1.89 -12.00
N PRO A 20 5.67 -1.59 -12.58
CA PRO A 20 4.68 -2.60 -12.98
C PRO A 20 5.24 -3.73 -13.86
N ALA A 21 6.32 -3.48 -14.62
CA ALA A 21 7.04 -4.48 -15.41
C ALA A 21 7.46 -5.70 -14.58
N MET A 22 7.65 -5.56 -13.26
CA MET A 22 8.02 -6.68 -12.39
C MET A 22 6.99 -7.83 -12.40
N LEU A 23 5.74 -7.59 -12.80
CA LEU A 23 4.77 -8.68 -12.89
C LEU A 23 5.14 -9.69 -13.99
N ALA A 24 5.76 -9.22 -15.07
CA ALA A 24 6.15 -10.02 -16.22
C ALA A 24 7.65 -10.35 -16.26
N ASP A 25 8.50 -9.47 -15.73
CA ASP A 25 9.95 -9.61 -15.79
C ASP A 25 10.52 -10.22 -14.50
N GLU A 26 11.04 -11.44 -14.62
CA GLU A 26 11.61 -12.21 -13.50
C GLU A 26 12.98 -11.69 -13.02
N SER A 27 13.61 -10.78 -13.76
CA SER A 27 14.89 -10.17 -13.37
C SER A 27 14.78 -9.21 -12.18
N PHE A 28 13.57 -8.69 -11.92
CA PHE A 28 13.32 -7.82 -10.77
C PHE A 28 13.44 -8.61 -9.46
N ILE A 29 14.46 -8.31 -8.66
CA ILE A 29 14.70 -8.95 -7.35
C ILE A 29 13.47 -8.81 -6.43
N ALA A 30 12.84 -7.62 -6.42
CA ALA A 30 11.64 -7.34 -5.63
C ALA A 30 10.48 -8.30 -5.95
N ARG A 31 10.35 -8.76 -7.21
CA ARG A 31 9.32 -9.71 -7.60
C ARG A 31 9.42 -11.02 -6.83
N ASN A 32 10.62 -11.59 -6.76
CA ASN A 32 10.86 -12.86 -6.06
C ASN A 32 10.64 -12.74 -4.55
N PHE A 33 10.99 -11.59 -3.97
CA PHE A 33 10.66 -11.28 -2.58
C PHE A 33 9.14 -11.29 -2.34
N LEU A 34 8.36 -10.61 -3.20
CA LEU A 34 6.91 -10.51 -3.07
C LEU A 34 6.18 -11.84 -3.36
N LEU A 35 6.66 -12.65 -4.30
CA LEU A 35 6.14 -14.03 -4.49
C LEU A 35 6.37 -14.92 -3.27
N GLY A 36 7.47 -14.69 -2.54
CA GLY A 36 7.79 -15.38 -1.30
C GLY A 36 6.99 -14.88 -0.09
N TRP A 37 6.16 -13.84 -0.23
CA TRP A 37 5.54 -13.11 0.88
C TRP A 37 4.85 -14.00 1.91
N LYS A 38 3.88 -14.83 1.49
CA LYS A 38 3.12 -15.71 2.39
C LYS A 38 3.99 -16.75 3.09
N LYS A 39 5.16 -17.09 2.54
CA LYS A 39 6.05 -18.10 3.12
C LYS A 39 7.09 -17.47 4.05
N ASN A 40 7.67 -16.36 3.63
CA ASN A 40 8.90 -15.82 4.21
C ASN A 40 8.65 -14.59 5.08
N VAL A 41 7.55 -13.87 4.88
CA VAL A 41 7.29 -12.58 5.54
C VAL A 41 6.04 -12.64 6.41
N PHE A 42 4.89 -12.98 5.82
CA PHE A 42 3.61 -12.88 6.51
C PHE A 42 2.67 -14.06 6.16
N PRO A 43 2.75 -15.18 6.91
CA PRO A 43 1.99 -16.40 6.63
C PRO A 43 0.53 -16.34 7.07
N ILE A 44 0.16 -15.33 7.83
CA ILE A 44 -1.21 -15.16 8.34
C ILE A 44 -2.05 -14.52 7.23
N LYS A 45 -3.19 -15.13 6.92
CA LYS A 45 -4.17 -14.52 6.00
C LYS A 45 -4.98 -13.46 6.75
N PRO A 46 -4.88 -12.16 6.39
CA PRO A 46 -5.65 -11.11 7.05
C PRO A 46 -7.13 -11.17 6.65
N LYS A 47 -7.99 -10.54 7.45
CA LYS A 47 -9.43 -10.43 7.14
C LYS A 47 -9.70 -9.41 6.05
N SER A 48 -8.86 -8.38 5.97
CA SER A 48 -8.87 -7.36 4.93
C SER A 48 -7.51 -6.64 4.91
N ILE A 49 -7.26 -5.88 3.86
CA ILE A 49 -6.03 -5.10 3.66
C ILE A 49 -6.42 -3.62 3.50
N LEU A 50 -5.70 -2.74 4.19
CA LEU A 50 -5.74 -1.30 3.94
C LEU A 50 -4.40 -0.89 3.34
N VAL A 51 -4.41 -0.50 2.07
CA VAL A 51 -3.22 0.03 1.37
C VAL A 51 -3.22 1.55 1.45
N VAL A 52 -2.16 2.14 2.01
CA VAL A 52 -1.93 3.59 1.92
C VAL A 52 -1.14 3.84 0.65
N SER A 53 -1.78 4.45 -0.35
CA SER A 53 -1.24 4.56 -1.72
C SER A 53 -0.54 5.91 -1.93
N ALA A 54 0.73 5.87 -2.35
CA ALA A 54 1.45 7.06 -2.78
C ALA A 54 0.89 7.66 -4.10
N HIS A 55 0.12 6.88 -4.88
CA HIS A 55 -0.49 7.31 -6.15
C HIS A 55 -1.92 7.83 -6.00
N TRP A 56 -2.36 8.02 -4.74
CA TRP A 56 -3.65 8.63 -4.46
C TRP A 56 -3.51 9.80 -3.52
N GLU A 57 -3.44 10.99 -4.10
CA GLU A 57 -3.31 12.25 -3.36
C GLU A 57 -4.65 12.97 -3.25
N THR A 58 -4.97 13.47 -2.06
CA THR A 58 -6.19 14.24 -1.79
C THR A 58 -5.93 15.31 -0.72
N ASP A 59 -6.83 16.28 -0.59
CA ASP A 59 -6.73 17.33 0.45
C ASP A 59 -7.09 16.82 1.87
N VAL A 60 -7.95 15.81 1.95
CA VAL A 60 -8.41 15.18 3.20
C VAL A 60 -8.33 13.66 3.08
N PRO A 61 -8.14 12.91 4.18
CA PRO A 61 -8.14 11.45 4.14
C PRO A 61 -9.37 10.92 3.38
N CYS A 62 -9.15 10.18 2.31
CA CYS A 62 -10.17 9.57 1.48
C CYS A 62 -9.94 8.06 1.41
N VAL A 63 -11.01 7.29 1.54
CA VAL A 63 -10.95 5.82 1.59
C VAL A 63 -11.78 5.24 0.46
N SER A 64 -11.23 4.27 -0.28
CA SER A 64 -11.99 3.62 -1.36
C SER A 64 -13.08 2.73 -0.76
N ALA A 65 -14.32 2.91 -1.21
CA ALA A 65 -15.50 2.28 -0.63
C ALA A 65 -16.30 1.41 -1.62
N GLY A 66 -15.88 1.33 -2.89
CA GLY A 66 -16.52 0.47 -3.89
C GLY A 66 -16.37 -1.02 -3.54
N GLU A 67 -17.40 -1.83 -3.81
CA GLU A 67 -17.39 -3.28 -3.53
C GLU A 67 -16.63 -4.09 -4.58
N HIS A 68 -16.57 -3.58 -5.82
CA HIS A 68 -15.87 -4.21 -6.94
C HIS A 68 -15.04 -3.17 -7.70
N PRO A 69 -13.93 -2.68 -7.11
CA PRO A 69 -13.10 -1.66 -7.76
C PRO A 69 -12.45 -2.22 -9.03
N ASP A 70 -12.46 -1.42 -10.09
CA ASP A 70 -11.59 -1.67 -11.25
C ASP A 70 -10.13 -1.35 -10.90
N VAL A 71 -9.19 -1.74 -11.76
CA VAL A 71 -7.80 -1.29 -11.66
C VAL A 71 -7.60 0.01 -12.44
N ILE A 72 -6.72 0.86 -11.96
CA ILE A 72 -6.24 2.08 -12.61
C ILE A 72 -4.87 1.79 -13.20
N TYR A 73 -4.67 2.21 -14.44
CA TYR A 73 -3.38 2.18 -15.14
C TYR A 73 -2.81 3.59 -15.16
N ASP A 74 -2.03 3.92 -14.13
CA ASP A 74 -1.49 5.25 -13.83
C ASP A 74 0.03 5.33 -14.03
N PHE A 75 0.55 4.64 -15.05
CA PHE A 75 1.95 4.61 -15.43
C PHE A 75 2.11 4.78 -16.95
N SER A 76 3.19 5.41 -17.37
CA SER A 76 3.49 5.72 -18.79
C SER A 76 4.63 4.90 -19.39
N ASP A 77 5.46 4.29 -18.55
CA ASP A 77 6.77 3.77 -18.98
C ASP A 77 6.71 2.34 -19.49
N VAL A 78 5.50 1.78 -19.56
CA VAL A 78 5.27 0.40 -19.91
C VAL A 78 4.18 0.34 -20.99
N PRO A 79 4.41 -0.37 -22.12
CA PRO A 79 3.45 -0.38 -23.21
C PRO A 79 2.06 -0.85 -22.76
N ASP A 80 1.04 -0.03 -23.01
CA ASP A 80 -0.37 -0.27 -22.64
C ASP A 80 -0.85 -1.70 -22.91
N CYS A 81 -0.47 -2.26 -24.06
CA CYS A 81 -0.90 -3.60 -24.48
C CYS A 81 -0.42 -4.73 -23.56
N MET A 82 0.65 -4.52 -22.79
CA MET A 82 1.19 -5.53 -21.89
C MET A 82 0.38 -5.62 -20.59
N PHE A 83 -0.30 -4.54 -20.19
CA PHE A 83 -0.92 -4.46 -18.86
C PHE A 83 -2.43 -4.21 -18.87
N GLN A 84 -3.04 -3.71 -19.95
CA GLN A 84 -4.50 -3.51 -20.03
C GLN A 84 -5.34 -4.77 -19.76
N GLN A 85 -4.74 -5.96 -19.89
CA GLN A 85 -5.37 -7.24 -19.57
C GLN A 85 -5.11 -7.73 -18.13
N MET A 86 -4.14 -7.15 -17.43
CA MET A 86 -3.82 -7.51 -16.05
C MET A 86 -4.87 -6.91 -15.12
N LYS A 87 -5.61 -7.78 -14.45
CA LYS A 87 -6.61 -7.39 -13.46
C LYS A 87 -6.21 -7.94 -12.11
N TYR A 88 -6.57 -7.23 -11.06
CA TYR A 88 -6.51 -7.73 -9.69
C TYR A 88 -7.92 -7.67 -9.09
N PRO A 89 -8.74 -8.72 -9.24
CA PRO A 89 -10.18 -8.69 -8.94
C PRO A 89 -10.46 -8.87 -7.44
N ALA A 90 -9.67 -8.24 -6.58
CA ALA A 90 -9.92 -8.28 -5.15
C ALA A 90 -11.21 -7.53 -4.83
N PRO A 91 -12.08 -8.07 -3.96
CA PRO A 91 -13.25 -7.33 -3.54
C PRO A 91 -12.81 -6.07 -2.78
N GLY A 92 -13.55 -4.99 -2.93
CA GLY A 92 -13.43 -3.87 -2.02
C GLY A 92 -14.13 -4.17 -0.69
N SER A 93 -14.18 -3.18 0.20
CA SER A 93 -14.90 -3.35 1.47
C SER A 93 -15.51 -2.05 1.96
N SER A 94 -16.79 -1.81 1.67
CA SER A 94 -17.49 -0.65 2.23
C SER A 94 -17.54 -0.67 3.76
N LYS A 95 -17.55 -1.88 4.36
CA LYS A 95 -17.48 -2.05 5.82
C LYS A 95 -16.15 -1.54 6.39
N LEU A 96 -15.01 -1.94 5.80
CA LEU A 96 -13.71 -1.43 6.22
C LEU A 96 -13.61 0.08 5.97
N ALA A 97 -14.05 0.55 4.81
CA ALA A 97 -13.98 1.96 4.45
C ALA A 97 -14.73 2.86 5.46
N LYS A 98 -15.96 2.48 5.82
CA LYS A 98 -16.75 3.15 6.87
C LYS A 98 -16.04 3.11 8.22
N ARG A 99 -15.46 1.96 8.58
CA ARG A 99 -14.73 1.82 9.85
C ARG A 99 -13.50 2.73 9.91
N VAL A 100 -12.76 2.86 8.81
CA VAL A 100 -11.62 3.79 8.68
C VAL A 100 -12.10 5.23 8.86
N GLN A 101 -13.18 5.63 8.17
CA GLN A 101 -13.76 6.96 8.32
C GLN A 101 -14.16 7.25 9.77
N GLU A 102 -14.89 6.34 10.42
CA GLU A 102 -15.32 6.47 11.82
C GLU A 102 -14.14 6.69 12.76
N LEU A 103 -13.06 5.91 12.61
CA LEU A 103 -11.86 6.00 13.43
C LEU A 103 -11.11 7.33 13.22
N LEU A 104 -11.05 7.82 11.99
CA LEU A 104 -10.46 9.14 11.71
C LEU A 104 -11.27 10.25 12.36
N ILE A 105 -12.60 10.26 12.22
CA ILE A 105 -13.44 11.26 12.87
C ILE A 105 -13.30 11.18 14.40
N ALA A 106 -13.32 9.98 14.98
CA ALA A 106 -13.12 9.77 16.42
C ALA A 106 -11.72 10.19 16.89
N GLY A 107 -10.71 10.09 16.03
CA GLY A 107 -9.34 10.55 16.25
C GLY A 107 -9.13 12.06 16.13
N GLY A 108 -10.18 12.83 15.85
CA GLY A 108 -10.14 14.30 15.80
C GLY A 108 -9.95 14.90 14.41
N PHE A 109 -9.96 14.10 13.35
CA PHE A 109 -9.96 14.60 11.98
C PHE A 109 -11.32 15.21 11.66
N LYS A 110 -11.33 16.45 11.14
CA LYS A 110 -12.58 17.17 10.84
C LYS A 110 -13.38 16.51 9.71
N THR A 111 -12.66 15.95 8.74
CA THR A 111 -13.24 15.36 7.54
C THR A 111 -12.45 14.12 7.15
N ALA A 112 -13.16 13.06 6.79
CA ALA A 112 -12.65 11.91 6.06
C ALA A 112 -13.71 11.50 5.03
N SER A 113 -13.31 11.32 3.78
CA SER A 113 -14.20 11.05 2.65
C SER A 113 -14.23 9.57 2.29
N LEU A 114 -15.31 9.14 1.66
CA LEU A 114 -15.44 7.83 1.04
C LEU A 114 -15.59 8.02 -0.47
N ASP A 115 -14.81 7.29 -1.26
CA ASP A 115 -14.91 7.28 -2.71
C ASP A 115 -15.36 5.89 -3.20
N GLU A 116 -16.61 5.79 -3.65
CA GLU A 116 -17.20 4.55 -4.15
C GLU A 116 -16.70 4.17 -5.55
N ASN A 117 -16.09 5.11 -6.28
CA ASN A 117 -15.65 4.94 -7.66
C ASN A 117 -14.12 4.79 -7.79
N ARG A 118 -13.36 4.94 -6.70
CA ARG A 118 -11.90 4.78 -6.73
C ARG A 118 -11.53 3.32 -7.04
N GLY A 119 -10.91 3.11 -8.20
CA GLY A 119 -10.23 1.86 -8.55
C GLY A 119 -8.86 1.72 -7.88
N PHE A 120 -8.29 0.52 -7.89
CA PHE A 120 -6.96 0.25 -7.37
C PHE A 120 -5.88 0.75 -8.32
N ASP A 121 -5.04 1.68 -7.87
CA ASP A 121 -3.83 2.08 -8.59
C ASP A 121 -2.68 1.05 -8.50
N HIS A 122 -1.66 1.19 -9.35
CA HIS A 122 -0.59 0.20 -9.46
C HIS A 122 0.22 0.05 -8.18
N SER A 123 0.29 1.09 -7.34
CA SER A 123 0.95 0.97 -6.04
C SER A 123 0.27 -0.08 -5.15
N SER A 124 -1.00 -0.36 -5.40
CA SER A 124 -1.75 -1.37 -4.66
C SER A 124 -1.82 -2.69 -5.41
N TRP A 125 -2.28 -2.70 -6.66
CA TRP A 125 -2.57 -3.97 -7.33
C TRP A 125 -1.32 -4.72 -7.80
N VAL A 126 -0.20 -4.04 -8.11
CA VAL A 126 1.06 -4.71 -8.50
C VAL A 126 1.63 -5.55 -7.36
N PRO A 127 1.94 -4.98 -6.18
CA PRO A 127 2.48 -5.79 -5.09
C PRO A 127 1.48 -6.84 -4.61
N LEU A 128 0.19 -6.52 -4.54
CA LEU A 128 -0.83 -7.48 -4.10
C LEU A 128 -1.00 -8.66 -5.07
N SER A 129 -0.86 -8.46 -6.38
CA SER A 129 -0.90 -9.55 -7.36
C SER A 129 0.21 -10.59 -7.15
N LEU A 130 1.33 -10.19 -6.57
CA LEU A 130 2.44 -11.09 -6.24
C LEU A 130 2.30 -11.69 -4.83
N MET A 131 1.88 -10.89 -3.85
CA MET A 131 1.73 -11.34 -2.45
C MET A 131 0.51 -12.25 -2.24
N TYR A 132 -0.61 -11.91 -2.87
CA TYR A 132 -1.94 -12.50 -2.70
C TYR A 132 -2.61 -12.75 -4.06
N PRO A 133 -2.03 -13.58 -4.95
CA PRO A 133 -2.51 -13.77 -6.31
C PRO A 133 -3.94 -14.31 -6.41
N GLU A 134 -4.47 -14.90 -5.33
CA GLU A 134 -5.85 -15.40 -5.29
C GLU A 134 -6.89 -14.29 -5.28
N ALA A 135 -6.50 -13.04 -4.95
CA ALA A 135 -7.38 -11.87 -4.92
C ALA A 135 -8.68 -12.08 -4.11
N ASP A 136 -8.62 -12.86 -3.03
CA ASP A 136 -9.78 -13.28 -2.25
C ASP A 136 -9.88 -12.57 -0.88
N ILE A 137 -9.04 -11.57 -0.66
CA ILE A 137 -9.00 -10.74 0.54
C ILE A 137 -9.56 -9.35 0.20
N PRO A 138 -10.54 -8.83 0.96
CA PRO A 138 -11.06 -7.49 0.74
C PRO A 138 -9.99 -6.40 0.91
N VAL A 139 -9.92 -5.44 -0.02
CA VAL A 139 -8.93 -4.36 -0.06
C VAL A 139 -9.62 -2.99 -0.04
N CYS A 140 -9.12 -2.08 0.79
CA CYS A 140 -9.39 -0.65 0.66
C CYS A 140 -8.07 0.08 0.43
N GLN A 141 -8.14 1.21 -0.28
CA GLN A 141 -7.07 2.19 -0.35
C GLN A 141 -7.36 3.35 0.60
N LEU A 142 -6.29 3.99 1.07
CA LEU A 142 -6.31 5.27 1.78
C LEU A 142 -5.37 6.23 1.05
N SER A 143 -5.88 7.42 0.74
CA SER A 143 -5.12 8.50 0.09
C SER A 143 -4.11 9.16 1.03
N VAL A 144 -3.04 9.72 0.48
CA VAL A 144 -2.08 10.58 1.18
C VAL A 144 -2.41 12.06 0.96
N GLN A 145 -2.12 12.90 1.95
CA GLN A 145 -2.25 14.36 1.90
C GLN A 145 -0.85 14.99 1.72
N PRO A 146 -0.41 15.28 0.49
CA PRO A 146 0.96 15.70 0.19
C PRO A 146 1.33 17.08 0.75
N HIS A 147 0.34 17.94 0.94
CA HIS A 147 0.53 19.29 1.48
C HIS A 147 0.59 19.34 3.02
N LEU A 148 0.44 18.19 3.69
CA LEU A 148 0.44 18.09 5.15
C LEU A 148 1.72 17.42 5.66
N SER A 149 2.08 17.72 6.90
CA SER A 149 3.34 17.26 7.52
C SER A 149 3.34 15.77 7.87
N ALA A 150 4.53 15.20 8.10
CA ALA A 150 4.67 13.84 8.63
C ALA A 150 3.89 13.59 9.93
N SER A 151 3.75 14.60 10.79
CA SER A 151 2.96 14.50 12.04
C SER A 151 1.48 14.22 11.76
N HIS A 152 0.91 14.80 10.69
CA HIS A 152 -0.46 14.50 10.28
C HIS A 152 -0.62 13.01 9.93
N HIS A 153 0.30 12.48 9.12
CA HIS A 153 0.29 11.07 8.71
C HIS A 153 0.54 10.12 9.90
N PHE A 154 1.37 10.54 10.85
CA PHE A 154 1.54 9.83 12.12
C PHE A 154 0.22 9.75 12.90
N ASP A 155 -0.50 10.86 13.02
CA ASP A 155 -1.78 10.91 13.71
C ASP A 155 -2.86 10.10 12.99
N VAL A 156 -2.84 10.03 11.65
CA VAL A 156 -3.69 9.13 10.86
C VAL A 156 -3.40 7.68 11.27
N GLY A 157 -2.14 7.26 11.26
CA GLY A 157 -1.74 5.92 11.69
C GLY A 157 -2.15 5.61 13.13
N ARG A 158 -2.02 6.59 14.04
CA ARG A 158 -2.43 6.46 15.45
C ARG A 158 -3.95 6.24 15.57
N ALA A 159 -4.75 7.00 14.83
CA ALA A 159 -6.20 6.87 14.84
C ALA A 159 -6.67 5.51 14.31
N LEU A 160 -5.97 4.95 13.31
CA LEU A 160 -6.31 3.69 12.67
C LEU A 160 -5.75 2.44 13.37
N ALA A 161 -4.87 2.60 14.36
CA ALA A 161 -4.24 1.50 15.09
C ALA A 161 -5.20 0.39 15.59
N PRO A 162 -6.45 0.67 16.03
CA PRO A 162 -7.38 -0.37 16.47
C PRO A 162 -7.72 -1.42 15.40
N LEU A 163 -7.63 -1.07 14.11
CA LEU A 163 -7.94 -2.01 13.01
C LEU A 163 -7.02 -3.24 12.98
N LYS A 164 -5.83 -3.16 13.58
CA LYS A 164 -4.92 -4.31 13.70
C LYS A 164 -5.53 -5.42 14.54
N GLU A 165 -6.26 -5.06 15.60
CA GLU A 165 -7.00 -6.01 16.45
C GLU A 165 -8.23 -6.57 15.71
N GLU A 166 -8.75 -5.82 14.73
CA GLU A 166 -9.84 -6.27 13.86
C GLU A 166 -9.36 -7.22 12.74
N GLY A 167 -8.04 -7.47 12.62
CA GLY A 167 -7.43 -8.36 11.64
C GLY A 167 -7.13 -7.72 10.29
N VAL A 168 -7.00 -6.38 10.26
CA VAL A 168 -6.67 -5.60 9.07
C VAL A 168 -5.16 -5.51 8.90
N LEU A 169 -4.66 -5.89 7.72
CA LEU A 169 -3.27 -5.71 7.33
C LEU A 169 -3.06 -4.32 6.75
N PHE A 170 -2.12 -3.55 7.31
CA PHE A 170 -1.71 -2.28 6.75
C PHE A 170 -0.51 -2.46 5.84
N ILE A 171 -0.61 -1.93 4.62
CA ILE A 171 0.50 -1.81 3.68
C ILE A 171 0.64 -0.34 3.28
N GLY A 172 1.70 0.33 3.72
CA GLY A 172 2.13 1.59 3.10
C GLY A 172 2.84 1.27 1.79
N SER A 173 2.38 1.83 0.68
CA SER A 173 2.92 1.53 -0.64
C SER A 173 3.44 2.78 -1.33
N GLY A 174 4.73 2.79 -1.66
CA GLY A 174 5.42 3.98 -2.16
C GLY A 174 6.81 3.66 -2.72
N GLY A 175 7.73 4.61 -2.62
CA GLY A 175 9.17 4.41 -2.76
C GLY A 175 9.91 5.27 -1.75
N ALA A 176 10.84 4.70 -0.98
CA ALA A 176 11.58 5.44 0.04
C ALA A 176 12.46 6.54 -0.58
N VAL A 177 13.00 6.25 -1.77
CA VAL A 177 13.74 7.19 -2.60
C VAL A 177 13.00 7.34 -3.93
N HIS A 178 12.58 8.55 -4.25
CA HIS A 178 11.85 8.87 -5.48
C HIS A 178 12.41 10.18 -6.08
N PRO A 179 13.55 10.13 -6.80
CA PRO A 179 14.09 11.31 -7.46
C PRO A 179 13.11 11.85 -8.50
N SER A 180 13.21 13.14 -8.80
CA SER A 180 12.54 13.75 -9.93
C SER A 180 13.14 13.24 -11.24
N ASP A 181 12.33 13.24 -12.32
CA ASP A 181 12.72 12.75 -13.64
C ASP A 181 13.93 13.48 -14.26
N ASP A 182 14.23 14.69 -13.79
CA ASP A 182 15.40 15.48 -14.20
C ASP A 182 16.68 15.11 -13.43
N THR A 183 16.60 14.20 -12.46
CA THR A 183 17.76 13.70 -11.72
C THR A 183 18.65 12.90 -12.69
N PRO A 184 19.93 13.28 -12.86
CA PRO A 184 20.82 12.58 -13.79
C PRO A 184 20.92 11.10 -13.46
N HIS A 185 20.76 10.26 -14.48
CA HIS A 185 20.95 8.82 -14.33
C HIS A 185 22.37 8.53 -13.83
N TRP A 186 22.46 7.67 -12.82
CA TRP A 186 23.72 7.13 -12.36
C TRP A 186 24.02 5.85 -13.15
N PHE A 187 25.09 5.88 -13.95
CA PHE A 187 25.38 4.81 -14.91
C PHE A 187 25.73 3.48 -14.22
N ASP A 188 26.26 3.54 -12.99
CA ASP A 188 26.69 2.38 -12.20
C ASP A 188 25.62 1.94 -11.18
N GLY A 189 24.35 1.90 -11.58
CA GLY A 189 23.25 1.42 -10.75
C GLY A 189 22.70 2.48 -9.78
N VAL A 190 22.71 2.20 -8.47
CA VAL A 190 22.12 3.10 -7.46
C VAL A 190 23.06 4.26 -7.19
N ALA A 191 22.56 5.49 -7.27
CA ALA A 191 23.34 6.69 -6.99
C ALA A 191 23.79 6.72 -5.51
N PRO A 192 25.01 7.21 -5.19
CA PRO A 192 25.52 7.23 -3.81
C PRO A 192 24.59 7.94 -2.81
N TRP A 193 24.03 9.10 -3.20
CA TRP A 193 23.09 9.84 -2.33
C TRP A 193 21.80 9.06 -2.04
N ALA A 194 21.34 8.23 -2.98
CA ALA A 194 20.16 7.40 -2.82
C ALA A 194 20.46 6.25 -1.86
N ALA A 195 21.63 5.61 -2.01
CA ALA A 195 22.09 4.55 -1.11
C ALA A 195 22.34 5.08 0.31
N GLU A 196 22.90 6.29 0.45
CA GLU A 196 23.11 6.93 1.75
C GLU A 196 21.79 7.22 2.46
N PHE A 197 20.77 7.71 1.74
CA PHE A 197 19.44 7.93 2.32
C PHE A 197 18.77 6.61 2.71
N ASP A 198 18.83 5.59 1.86
CA ASP A 198 18.25 4.27 2.13
C ASP A 198 18.88 3.65 3.39
N GLN A 199 20.21 3.70 3.52
CA GLN A 199 20.91 3.24 4.71
C GLN A 199 20.53 4.04 5.97
N TRP A 200 20.43 5.36 5.84
CA TRP A 200 19.99 6.21 6.95
C TRP A 200 18.57 5.87 7.41
N LEU A 201 17.67 5.59 6.47
CA LEU A 201 16.29 5.22 6.76
C LEU A 201 16.22 3.86 7.47
N GLU A 202 16.94 2.86 6.97
CA GLU A 202 17.07 1.55 7.62
C GLU A 202 17.56 1.70 9.06
N ASP A 203 18.66 2.45 9.25
CA ASP A 203 19.26 2.68 10.56
C ASP A 203 18.28 3.37 11.52
N ALA A 204 17.53 4.37 11.05
CA ALA A 204 16.56 5.10 11.85
C ALA A 204 15.40 4.20 12.30
N LEU A 205 14.91 3.33 11.41
CA LEU A 205 13.81 2.40 11.68
C LEU A 205 14.21 1.28 12.64
N ILE A 206 15.40 0.69 12.46
CA ILE A 206 15.86 -0.45 13.25
C ILE A 206 16.38 -0.03 14.63
N ASN A 207 17.07 1.12 14.70
CA ASN A 207 17.72 1.56 15.94
C ASN A 207 16.91 2.58 16.75
N GLY A 208 15.74 3.01 16.26
CA GLY A 208 14.81 3.86 16.99
C GLY A 208 15.36 5.26 17.27
N ARG A 209 15.69 6.00 16.21
CA ARG A 209 16.06 7.43 16.32
C ARG A 209 14.85 8.33 16.57
#